data_AF-A0A1V6BAQ1-F1
#
_entry.id   AF-A0A1V6BAQ1-F1
#
_cell.length_a   1.000
_cell.length_b   1.000
_cell.length_c   1.000
_cell.angle_alpha   90.00
_cell.angle_beta   90.00
_cell.angle_gamma   90.00
#
_symmetry.space_group_name_H-M   'P 1'
#
loop_
_entity.id
_entity.type
_entity.pdbx_description
1 polymer ?
#
loop_
_entity_poly.entity_id
_entity_poly.type
_entity_poly.pdbx_seq_one_letter_code
_entity_poly.pdbx_strand_id
1 'polypeptide(L)'
;MGIKVLSSPNALLNISNNTISSIHPYYSGNFGSTGIIVMNKSTNAMRGSISSNIIGLSRIGIYLSLLDKDATAPKLNITNNNLYFHLPPTQIGSDVHYAIWSDGCNNLNISDNSLDRMYPISLGLSQAMYGLYIRQGKNIDLTRNSISRFGTAMRFQDNCSNTKLQCNNMIACEQGVFLNDATTILTTQGNPSTMEAWDNKWTAFGLNNNRTACSIVNPPIGVIWYHQGTSQPGSSNYTIFSPFPSAGNFIIPYQNSFAGPCSNNQFTNDETAMQNHVTEVVDEDVNYDPASFNEDKYKDQVAAFEYLYDNPEFRNTDSLLLAFYNQTQADNIGVFNSVDKLNQSGEYINAISVLNGISVENLMEQYQKYTLG
;
A
#
# COMPACT_ATOMS: atom_id res chain seq x y z
N MET A 1 -11.74 14.60 1.08
CA MET A 1 -11.34 14.28 2.47
C MET A 1 -12.35 13.32 3.06
N GLY A 2 -11.93 12.18 3.60
CA GLY A 2 -12.83 11.16 4.15
C GLY A 2 -13.14 11.39 5.64
N ILE A 3 -12.26 10.91 6.51
CA ILE A 3 -12.41 10.99 7.97
C ILE A 3 -11.38 11.96 8.55
N LYS A 4 -11.82 12.85 9.44
CA LYS A 4 -10.92 13.80 10.11
C LYS A 4 -11.18 13.82 11.62
N VAL A 5 -10.16 13.47 12.38
CA VAL A 5 -10.14 13.55 13.84
C VAL A 5 -9.15 14.62 14.27
N LEU A 6 -9.67 15.67 14.91
CA LEU A 6 -8.88 16.78 15.45
C LEU A 6 -9.04 16.79 16.98
N SER A 7 -8.03 16.30 17.70
CA SER A 7 -7.89 16.42 19.17
C SER A 7 -9.06 15.84 19.98
N SER A 8 -8.87 14.63 20.50
CA SER A 8 -9.70 14.12 21.61
C SER A 8 -8.79 13.62 22.74
N PRO A 9 -8.55 14.42 23.79
CA PRO A 9 -7.73 13.98 24.90
C PRO A 9 -8.38 12.77 25.58
N ASN A 10 -7.63 11.67 25.68
CA ASN A 10 -8.05 10.40 26.29
C ASN A 10 -9.15 9.61 25.57
N ALA A 11 -9.48 9.90 24.30
CA ALA A 11 -10.38 9.02 23.55
C ALA A 11 -9.66 7.79 23.01
N LEU A 12 -10.34 6.65 23.09
CA LEU A 12 -10.02 5.46 22.34
C LEU A 12 -10.45 5.70 20.89
N LEU A 13 -9.49 5.82 19.98
CA LEU A 13 -9.76 5.94 18.55
C LEU A 13 -10.09 4.56 17.97
N ASN A 14 -11.21 4.44 17.27
CA ASN A 14 -11.46 3.30 16.42
C ASN A 14 -12.00 3.76 15.06
N ILE A 15 -11.18 3.66 14.03
CA ILE A 15 -11.58 3.88 12.63
C ILE A 15 -11.37 2.56 11.90
N SER A 16 -12.44 1.80 11.71
CA SER A 16 -12.33 0.47 11.08
C SER A 16 -13.41 0.17 10.06
N ASN A 17 -13.08 -0.69 9.10
CA ASN A 17 -14.01 -1.21 8.08
C ASN A 17 -14.67 -0.12 7.23
N ASN A 18 -13.94 0.96 6.93
CA ASN A 18 -14.43 2.02 6.05
C ASN A 18 -13.87 1.86 4.64
N THR A 19 -14.70 2.17 3.63
CA THR A 19 -14.24 2.38 2.26
C THR A 19 -14.23 3.89 1.96
N ILE A 20 -13.05 4.44 1.66
CA ILE A 20 -12.85 5.87 1.39
C ILE A 20 -12.23 6.02 0.01
N SER A 21 -12.90 6.71 -0.90
CA SER A 21 -12.38 7.00 -2.23
C SER A 21 -12.59 8.47 -2.58
N SER A 22 -11.60 9.08 -3.23
CA SER A 22 -11.77 10.42 -3.81
C SER A 22 -12.19 10.28 -5.28
N ILE A 23 -13.21 11.01 -5.70
CA ILE A 23 -13.81 10.91 -7.05
C ILE A 23 -12.80 11.34 -8.12
N HIS A 24 -12.76 10.62 -9.24
CA HIS A 24 -12.02 10.95 -10.45
C HIS A 24 -12.69 12.12 -11.21
N PRO A 25 -11.97 13.05 -11.86
CA PRO A 25 -10.52 13.14 -11.98
C PRO A 25 -9.83 13.85 -10.80
N TYR A 26 -8.65 13.34 -10.45
CA TYR A 26 -7.74 13.97 -9.50
C TYR A 26 -7.23 15.31 -10.04
N TYR A 27 -7.54 16.41 -9.35
CA TYR A 27 -6.99 17.74 -9.65
C TYR A 27 -5.95 18.13 -8.60
N SER A 28 -4.68 18.24 -9.02
CA SER A 28 -3.55 18.65 -8.17
C SER A 28 -3.71 20.05 -7.54
N GLY A 29 -4.58 20.89 -8.09
CA GLY A 29 -4.82 22.26 -7.61
C GLY A 29 -5.67 22.39 -6.34
N ASN A 30 -6.29 21.30 -5.85
CA ASN A 30 -7.13 21.32 -4.65
C ASN A 30 -6.53 20.42 -3.56
N PHE A 31 -5.91 21.04 -2.56
CA PHE A 31 -5.14 20.40 -1.47
C PHE A 31 -6.02 19.64 -0.43
N GLY A 32 -6.99 18.84 -0.88
CA GLY A 32 -8.04 18.26 -0.04
C GLY A 32 -8.43 16.80 -0.36
N SER A 33 -7.49 15.88 -0.53
CA SER A 33 -7.82 14.46 -0.79
C SER A 33 -7.18 13.47 0.17
N THR A 34 -6.90 13.86 1.43
CA THR A 34 -6.50 12.85 2.43
C THR A 34 -7.67 11.95 2.81
N GLY A 35 -7.47 10.63 2.80
CA GLY A 35 -8.47 9.64 3.19
C GLY A 35 -8.82 9.75 4.67
N ILE A 36 -7.86 9.43 5.54
CA ILE A 36 -7.99 9.54 7.00
C ILE A 36 -6.96 10.55 7.52
N ILE A 37 -7.43 11.52 8.31
CA ILE A 37 -6.58 12.45 9.03
C ILE A 37 -6.80 12.25 10.52
N VAL A 38 -5.71 12.00 11.24
CA VAL A 38 -5.70 11.99 12.70
C VAL A 38 -4.63 12.95 13.17
N MET A 39 -5.06 13.98 13.91
CA MET A 39 -4.16 14.93 14.54
C MET A 39 -4.47 15.05 16.02
N ASN A 40 -3.43 15.01 16.84
CA ASN A 40 -3.55 15.23 18.26
C ASN A 40 -2.61 16.39 18.66
N LYS A 41 -3.16 17.48 19.15
CA LYS A 41 -2.35 18.58 19.70
C LYS A 41 -2.26 18.53 21.23
N SER A 42 -2.93 17.55 21.85
CA SER A 42 -2.89 17.33 23.29
C SER A 42 -1.52 16.80 23.73
N THR A 43 -1.21 16.97 25.01
CA THR A 43 -0.08 16.30 25.67
C THR A 43 -0.34 14.82 25.95
N ASN A 44 -1.61 14.41 25.94
CA ASN A 44 -1.99 13.02 26.22
C ASN A 44 -1.87 12.17 24.96
N ALA A 45 -1.33 10.96 25.13
CA ALA A 45 -1.22 9.96 24.07
C ALA A 45 -2.58 9.58 23.49
N MET A 46 -2.65 9.43 22.16
CA MET A 46 -3.79 8.82 21.49
C MET A 46 -3.63 7.30 21.43
N ARG A 47 -4.68 6.56 21.78
CA ARG A 47 -4.69 5.08 21.80
C ARG A 47 -5.79 4.55 20.89
N GLY A 48 -5.64 3.32 20.42
CA GLY A 48 -6.68 2.61 19.67
C GLY A 48 -6.19 2.06 18.33
N SER A 49 -7.05 2.12 17.31
CA SER A 49 -6.79 1.53 15.99
C SER A 49 -7.36 2.32 14.82
N ILE A 50 -6.61 2.30 13.72
CA ILE A 50 -7.07 2.56 12.36
C ILE A 50 -6.86 1.26 11.60
N SER A 51 -7.92 0.47 11.37
CA SER A 51 -7.74 -0.89 10.89
C SER A 51 -8.76 -1.37 9.88
N SER A 52 -8.36 -2.24 8.95
CA SER A 52 -9.27 -2.85 7.99
C SER A 52 -10.02 -1.82 7.13
N ASN A 53 -9.40 -0.67 6.85
CA ASN A 53 -9.98 0.33 5.94
C ASN A 53 -9.46 0.11 4.52
N ILE A 54 -10.31 0.40 3.54
CA ILE A 54 -9.99 0.41 2.11
C ILE A 54 -9.93 1.87 1.66
N ILE A 55 -8.78 2.35 1.21
CA ILE A 55 -8.58 3.76 0.84
C ILE A 55 -8.04 3.88 -0.58
N GLY A 56 -8.85 4.41 -1.47
CA GLY A 56 -8.54 4.61 -2.89
C GLY A 56 -8.34 6.09 -3.24
N LEU A 57 -7.60 6.33 -4.33
CA LEU A 57 -7.60 7.58 -5.10
C LEU A 57 -7.30 8.86 -4.30
N SER A 58 -6.69 8.73 -3.14
CA SER A 58 -6.39 9.81 -2.21
C SER A 58 -4.94 10.26 -2.40
N ARG A 59 -4.63 11.57 -2.34
CA ARG A 59 -3.21 11.99 -2.39
C ARG A 59 -2.43 11.43 -1.21
N ILE A 60 -3.07 11.49 -0.05
CA ILE A 60 -2.57 10.90 1.19
C ILE A 60 -3.61 9.89 1.65
N GLY A 61 -3.25 8.62 1.81
CA GLY A 61 -4.20 7.62 2.33
C GLY A 61 -4.53 7.88 3.79
N ILE A 62 -3.52 7.77 4.66
CA ILE A 62 -3.61 8.04 6.09
C ILE A 62 -2.57 9.09 6.47
N TYR A 63 -3.02 10.19 7.10
CA TYR A 63 -2.15 11.21 7.68
C TYR A 63 -2.27 11.20 9.20
N LEU A 64 -1.14 11.06 9.86
CA LEU A 64 -0.99 11.07 11.31
C LEU A 64 -0.09 12.23 11.70
N SER A 65 -0.51 13.05 12.66
CA SER A 65 0.30 14.17 13.13
C SER A 65 0.24 14.34 14.64
N LEU A 66 1.42 14.44 15.25
CA LEU A 66 1.61 14.82 16.66
C LEU A 66 0.90 13.88 17.66
N LEU A 67 0.74 12.60 17.33
CA LEU A 67 -0.16 11.68 18.06
C LEU A 67 0.31 11.26 19.45
N ASP A 68 1.62 11.27 19.72
CA ASP A 68 2.14 10.83 21.01
C ASP A 68 3.52 11.42 21.35
N LYS A 69 3.76 11.67 22.64
CA LYS A 69 5.02 12.13 23.24
C LYS A 69 5.50 11.22 24.38
N ASP A 70 4.71 10.23 24.79
CA ASP A 70 5.02 9.36 25.93
C ASP A 70 5.28 7.91 25.47
N ALA A 71 6.52 7.44 25.63
CA ALA A 71 6.91 6.08 25.26
C ALA A 71 6.27 4.98 26.13
N THR A 72 5.58 5.33 27.22
CA THR A 72 4.92 4.39 28.13
C THR A 72 3.45 4.14 27.78
N ALA A 73 2.86 4.93 26.88
CA ALA A 73 1.50 4.72 26.43
C ALA A 73 1.38 3.46 25.55
N PRO A 74 0.21 2.80 25.49
CA PRO A 74 -0.07 1.80 24.47
C PRO A 74 0.04 2.41 23.07
N LYS A 75 0.63 1.67 22.14
CA LYS A 75 0.78 2.10 20.75
C LYS A 75 -0.58 2.32 20.08
N LEU A 76 -0.67 3.36 19.26
CA LEU A 76 -1.75 3.46 18.28
C LEU A 76 -1.46 2.46 17.15
N ASN A 77 -2.45 1.64 16.82
CA ASN A 77 -2.33 0.60 15.80
C ASN A 77 -2.88 1.10 14.46
N ILE A 78 -2.10 0.95 13.40
CA ILE A 78 -2.50 1.19 12.02
C ILE A 78 -2.30 -0.13 11.29
N THR A 79 -3.34 -0.94 11.20
CA THR A 79 -3.19 -2.36 10.84
C THR A 79 -4.21 -2.87 9.84
N ASN A 80 -3.82 -3.80 8.97
CA ASN A 80 -4.72 -4.42 8.00
C ASN A 80 -5.44 -3.43 7.07
N ASN A 81 -4.91 -2.24 6.81
CA ASN A 81 -5.51 -1.31 5.85
C ASN A 81 -5.02 -1.62 4.44
N ASN A 82 -5.92 -1.50 3.46
CA ASN A 82 -5.60 -1.58 2.04
C ASN A 82 -5.67 -0.18 1.42
N LEU A 83 -4.55 0.31 0.92
CA LEU A 83 -4.42 1.62 0.31
C LEU A 83 -3.98 1.46 -1.14
N TYR A 84 -4.85 1.82 -2.09
CA TYR A 84 -4.55 1.67 -3.51
C TYR A 84 -4.56 3.00 -4.27
N PHE A 85 -3.63 3.12 -5.22
CA PHE A 85 -3.43 4.29 -6.05
C PHE A 85 -3.61 3.94 -7.52
N HIS A 86 -4.69 4.43 -8.14
CA HIS A 86 -4.91 4.33 -9.59
C HIS A 86 -4.59 5.66 -10.26
N LEU A 87 -3.35 6.13 -10.10
CA LEU A 87 -2.84 7.31 -10.78
C LEU A 87 -1.79 6.90 -11.82
N PRO A 88 -2.05 7.11 -13.12
CA PRO A 88 -1.04 6.85 -14.13
C PRO A 88 0.13 7.82 -13.95
N PRO A 89 1.37 7.41 -14.30
CA PRO A 89 2.56 8.25 -14.13
C PRO A 89 2.44 9.67 -14.70
N THR A 90 1.72 9.83 -15.81
CA THR A 90 1.50 11.12 -16.49
C THR A 90 0.61 12.10 -15.71
N GLN A 91 -0.13 11.61 -14.70
CA GLN A 91 -1.03 12.41 -13.87
C GLN A 91 -0.49 12.65 -12.46
N ILE A 92 0.69 12.10 -12.14
CA ILE A 92 1.43 12.47 -10.94
C ILE A 92 1.94 13.88 -11.19
N GLY A 93 1.19 14.87 -10.72
CA GLY A 93 1.56 16.29 -10.85
C GLY A 93 2.80 16.64 -10.04
N SER A 94 2.99 17.92 -9.72
CA SER A 94 4.11 18.38 -8.88
C SER A 94 3.96 18.02 -7.40
N ASP A 95 2.78 17.58 -6.99
CA ASP A 95 2.46 17.23 -5.62
C ASP A 95 3.04 15.87 -5.23
N VAL A 96 3.37 15.74 -3.95
CA VAL A 96 3.87 14.48 -3.39
C VAL A 96 2.71 13.64 -2.85
N HIS A 97 2.74 12.35 -3.15
CA HIS A 97 1.75 11.36 -2.73
C HIS A 97 2.29 10.44 -1.64
N TYR A 98 1.40 10.04 -0.73
CA TYR A 98 1.75 9.22 0.43
C TYR A 98 0.66 8.17 0.68
N ALA A 99 1.00 6.89 0.82
CA ALA A 99 0.01 5.95 1.34
C ALA A 99 -0.24 6.23 2.83
N ILE A 100 0.82 6.19 3.64
CA ILE A 100 0.76 6.58 5.05
C ILE A 100 1.85 7.62 5.32
N TRP A 101 1.45 8.76 5.86
CA TRP A 101 2.36 9.80 6.32
C TRP A 101 2.18 10.02 7.82
N SER A 102 3.26 9.82 8.57
CA SER A 102 3.35 10.10 10.00
C SER A 102 4.36 11.22 10.27
N ASP A 103 3.88 12.35 10.79
CA ASP A 103 4.70 13.52 11.12
C ASP A 103 4.67 13.81 12.63
N GLY A 104 5.83 13.65 13.30
CA GLY A 104 5.99 13.90 14.72
C GLY A 104 5.20 12.96 15.63
N CYS A 105 4.87 11.75 15.15
CA CYS A 105 4.21 10.72 15.94
C CYS A 105 5.23 9.75 16.50
N ASN A 106 5.17 9.48 17.81
CA ASN A 106 5.98 8.44 18.43
C ASN A 106 5.12 7.22 18.74
N ASN A 107 5.77 6.10 19.02
CA ASN A 107 5.14 4.93 19.63
C ASN A 107 3.95 4.39 18.81
N LEU A 108 4.12 4.29 17.49
CA LEU A 108 3.13 3.70 16.60
C LEU A 108 3.42 2.23 16.32
N ASN A 109 2.38 1.47 16.03
CA ASN A 109 2.47 0.18 15.37
C ASN A 109 1.78 0.29 14.01
N ILE A 110 2.56 0.26 12.93
CA ILE A 110 2.06 0.25 11.56
C ILE A 110 2.39 -1.13 11.02
N SER A 111 1.42 -2.03 11.02
CA SER A 111 1.65 -3.43 10.64
C SER A 111 0.61 -4.00 9.70
N ASP A 112 1.01 -4.99 8.90
CA ASP A 112 0.07 -5.77 8.10
C ASP A 112 -0.78 -4.93 7.13
N ASN A 113 -0.29 -3.74 6.71
CA ASN A 113 -0.98 -2.92 5.71
C ASN A 113 -0.54 -3.30 4.30
N SER A 114 -1.46 -3.21 3.34
CA SER A 114 -1.21 -3.34 1.91
C SER A 114 -1.25 -1.97 1.26
N LEU A 115 -0.14 -1.55 0.66
CA LEU A 115 0.00 -0.27 -0.02
C LEU A 115 0.36 -0.57 -1.47
N ASP A 116 -0.56 -0.34 -2.39
CA ASP A 116 -0.38 -0.74 -3.79
C ASP A 116 -0.64 0.40 -4.77
N ARG A 117 0.09 0.39 -5.89
CA ARG A 117 -0.21 1.22 -7.06
C ARG A 117 -0.46 0.33 -8.26
N MET A 118 -1.60 0.49 -8.92
CA MET A 118 -1.98 -0.35 -10.06
C MET A 118 -1.00 -0.25 -11.25
N TYR A 119 -0.39 0.91 -11.47
CA TYR A 119 0.51 1.13 -12.60
C TYR A 119 1.95 0.64 -12.35
N PRO A 120 2.64 0.06 -13.34
CA PRO A 120 4.06 -0.26 -13.26
C PRO A 120 4.92 0.96 -12.96
N ILE A 121 5.95 0.80 -12.12
CA ILE A 121 6.82 1.92 -11.74
C ILE A 121 7.58 2.48 -12.95
N SER A 122 7.56 3.80 -13.11
CA SER A 122 8.37 4.52 -14.09
C SER A 122 9.48 5.28 -13.37
N LEU A 123 10.64 5.47 -14.02
CA LEU A 123 11.75 6.23 -13.47
C LEU A 123 11.34 7.67 -13.13
N GLY A 124 11.87 8.21 -12.03
CA GLY A 124 11.69 9.61 -11.63
C GLY A 124 10.58 9.84 -10.60
N LEU A 125 9.98 8.78 -10.07
CA LEU A 125 8.93 8.87 -9.06
C LEU A 125 9.45 8.71 -7.63
N SER A 126 10.72 8.36 -7.44
CA SER A 126 11.36 8.18 -6.12
C SER A 126 11.18 9.35 -5.16
N GLN A 127 10.96 10.57 -5.65
CA GLN A 127 10.70 11.75 -4.83
C GLN A 127 9.23 12.25 -4.86
N ALA A 128 8.37 11.63 -5.67
CA ALA A 128 6.98 12.07 -5.88
C ALA A 128 5.96 11.15 -5.20
N MET A 129 6.29 9.88 -4.94
CA MET A 129 5.36 8.92 -4.33
C MET A 129 6.04 8.07 -3.25
N TYR A 130 5.45 8.06 -2.07
CA TYR A 130 5.90 7.30 -0.91
C TYR A 130 4.84 6.30 -0.44
N GLY A 131 5.24 5.06 -0.19
CA GLY A 131 4.37 4.11 0.53
C GLY A 131 4.20 4.57 1.98
N LEU A 132 5.26 4.45 2.76
CA LEU A 132 5.33 4.97 4.13
C LEU A 132 6.27 6.17 4.19
N TYR A 133 5.83 7.26 4.80
CA TYR A 133 6.70 8.39 5.13
C TYR A 133 6.66 8.69 6.62
N ILE A 134 7.80 8.51 7.27
CA ILE A 134 7.98 8.77 8.69
C ILE A 134 8.90 9.97 8.86
N ARG A 135 8.38 11.02 9.49
CA ARG A 135 9.14 12.22 9.82
C ARG A 135 9.10 12.46 11.33
N GLN A 136 10.26 12.66 11.94
CA GLN A 136 10.39 12.97 13.38
C GLN A 136 9.67 11.96 14.32
N GLY A 137 9.52 10.71 13.90
CA GLY A 137 8.77 9.69 14.64
C GLY A 137 9.66 8.63 15.26
N LYS A 138 9.55 8.41 16.56
CA LYS A 138 10.41 7.47 17.33
C LYS A 138 9.63 6.28 17.85
N ASN A 139 10.34 5.18 18.12
CA ASN A 139 9.76 3.94 18.68
C ASN A 139 8.60 3.37 17.82
N ILE A 140 8.70 3.49 16.49
CA ILE A 140 7.68 3.01 15.57
C ILE A 140 7.99 1.56 15.18
N ASP A 141 7.00 0.67 15.28
CA ASP A 141 7.10 -0.66 14.72
C ASP A 141 6.50 -0.62 13.31
N LEU A 142 7.32 -0.86 12.29
CA LEU A 142 6.92 -1.05 10.90
C LEU A 142 7.06 -2.53 10.57
N THR A 143 5.99 -3.29 10.72
CA THR A 143 6.08 -4.76 10.65
C THR A 143 5.14 -5.37 9.63
N ARG A 144 5.63 -6.28 8.78
CA ARG A 144 4.80 -7.06 7.85
C ARG A 144 3.92 -6.23 6.89
N ASN A 145 4.32 -4.99 6.56
CA ASN A 145 3.62 -4.21 5.54
C ASN A 145 4.05 -4.68 4.15
N SER A 146 3.11 -4.71 3.20
CA SER A 146 3.37 -4.93 1.78
C SER A 146 3.27 -3.59 1.04
N ILE A 147 4.31 -3.24 0.29
CA ILE A 147 4.41 -1.95 -0.41
C ILE A 147 4.86 -2.20 -1.84
N SER A 148 3.98 -1.95 -2.79
CA SER A 148 4.18 -2.31 -4.20
C SER A 148 4.06 -1.12 -5.13
N ARG A 149 5.01 -1.03 -6.08
CA ARG A 149 4.95 -0.11 -7.24
C ARG A 149 4.95 1.38 -6.87
N PHE A 150 5.57 1.75 -5.76
CA PHE A 150 5.83 3.13 -5.37
C PHE A 150 7.18 3.63 -5.87
N GLY A 151 7.34 4.95 -5.96
CA GLY A 151 8.65 5.57 -6.15
C GLY A 151 9.61 5.16 -5.04
N THR A 152 9.24 5.45 -3.79
CA THR A 152 10.00 5.02 -2.62
C THR A 152 9.06 4.28 -1.67
N ALA A 153 9.40 3.04 -1.31
CA ALA A 153 8.52 2.24 -0.45
C ALA A 153 8.44 2.84 0.96
N MET A 154 9.57 3.20 1.56
CA MET A 154 9.64 3.85 2.87
C MET A 154 10.62 5.02 2.86
N ARG A 155 10.20 6.18 3.35
CA ARG A 155 11.04 7.35 3.53
C ARG A 155 11.14 7.72 5.01
N PHE A 156 12.35 8.04 5.45
CA PHE A 156 12.64 8.55 6.78
C PHE A 156 13.26 9.92 6.71
N GLN A 157 12.80 10.83 7.57
CA GLN A 157 13.34 12.19 7.66
C GLN A 157 13.43 12.63 9.12
N ASP A 158 14.50 13.39 9.43
CA ASP A 158 14.83 13.86 10.77
C ASP A 158 15.02 12.68 11.76
N ASN A 159 14.75 12.89 13.05
CA ASN A 159 14.99 11.85 14.05
C ASN A 159 13.91 10.75 14.06
N CYS A 160 14.24 9.59 13.49
CA CYS A 160 13.41 8.39 13.44
C CYS A 160 13.94 7.23 14.31
N SER A 161 14.65 7.54 15.39
CA SER A 161 15.33 6.57 16.25
C SER A 161 14.38 5.50 16.83
N ASN A 162 14.91 4.31 17.07
CA ASN A 162 14.21 3.14 17.63
C ASN A 162 13.05 2.63 16.75
N THR A 163 13.01 3.03 15.49
CA THR A 163 12.06 2.51 14.52
C THR A 163 12.53 1.14 14.02
N LYS A 164 11.63 0.16 14.06
CA LYS A 164 11.91 -1.23 13.69
C LYS A 164 11.28 -1.54 12.34
N LEU A 165 12.11 -1.88 11.36
CA LEU A 165 11.64 -2.38 10.07
C LEU A 165 11.79 -3.90 10.11
N GLN A 166 10.68 -4.62 10.26
CA GLN A 166 10.71 -6.07 10.38
C GLN A 166 9.71 -6.75 9.45
N CYS A 167 10.19 -7.69 8.64
CA CYS A 167 9.39 -8.54 7.78
C CYS A 167 8.53 -7.80 6.73
N ASN A 168 8.88 -6.56 6.38
CA ASN A 168 8.14 -5.82 5.35
C ASN A 168 8.50 -6.33 3.95
N ASN A 169 7.53 -6.31 3.04
CA ASN A 169 7.71 -6.67 1.65
C ASN A 169 7.67 -5.41 0.78
N MET A 170 8.75 -5.15 0.06
CA MET A 170 8.86 -4.06 -0.89
C MET A 170 8.96 -4.67 -2.27
N ILE A 171 8.02 -4.34 -3.16
CA ILE A 171 7.82 -5.00 -4.44
C ILE A 171 7.84 -3.97 -5.56
N ALA A 172 8.67 -4.16 -6.58
CA ALA A 172 8.66 -3.34 -7.79
C ALA A 172 8.68 -1.82 -7.54
N CYS A 173 9.41 -1.38 -6.52
CA CYS A 173 9.59 0.06 -6.23
C CYS A 173 10.85 0.59 -6.91
N GLU A 174 10.91 1.91 -7.16
CA GLU A 174 12.14 2.55 -7.66
C GLU A 174 13.22 2.55 -6.57
N GLN A 175 12.82 2.79 -5.31
CA GLN A 175 13.64 2.70 -4.11
C GLN A 175 12.90 1.96 -3.00
N GLY A 176 13.61 1.18 -2.19
CA GLY A 176 13.04 0.51 -1.02
C GLY A 176 12.94 1.46 0.16
N VAL A 177 14.08 1.75 0.78
CA VAL A 177 14.17 2.69 1.91
C VAL A 177 15.01 3.91 1.54
N PHE A 178 14.48 5.10 1.74
CA PHE A 178 15.20 6.36 1.53
C PHE A 178 15.41 7.10 2.85
N LEU A 179 16.67 7.39 3.18
CA LEU A 179 17.06 8.24 4.29
C LEU A 179 17.29 9.66 3.76
N ASN A 180 16.52 10.63 4.26
CA ASN A 180 16.39 11.92 3.60
C ASN A 180 17.68 12.72 3.54
N ASP A 181 18.45 12.76 4.62
CA ASP A 181 19.67 13.56 4.75
C ASP A 181 20.47 13.17 6.00
N ALA A 182 21.53 13.92 6.31
CA ALA A 182 22.45 13.70 7.43
C ALA A 182 21.81 13.90 8.81
N THR A 183 20.65 14.56 8.87
CA THR A 183 19.88 14.72 10.11
C THR A 183 18.95 13.52 10.35
N THR A 184 18.82 12.63 9.36
CA THR A 184 17.99 11.45 9.48
C THR A 184 18.66 10.43 10.39
N ILE A 185 18.05 10.17 11.55
CA ILE A 185 18.54 9.19 12.53
C ILE A 185 17.65 7.96 12.45
N LEU A 186 18.17 6.85 11.95
CA LEU A 186 17.54 5.54 12.04
C LEU A 186 18.47 4.61 12.83
N THR A 187 17.93 3.88 13.80
CA THR A 187 18.73 2.95 14.61
C THR A 187 19.03 1.67 13.85
N THR A 188 19.93 0.86 14.40
CA THR A 188 20.23 -0.49 13.92
C THR A 188 18.98 -1.27 13.53
N GLN A 189 19.03 -1.90 12.36
CA GLN A 189 17.98 -2.77 11.84
C GLN A 189 18.42 -4.22 11.99
N GLY A 190 17.69 -4.96 12.82
CA GLY A 190 18.09 -6.28 13.33
C GLY A 190 18.33 -6.24 14.83
N ASN A 191 18.54 -7.41 15.42
CA ASN A 191 18.87 -7.53 16.83
C ASN A 191 20.37 -7.78 16.99
N PRO A 192 21.16 -6.79 17.44
CA PRO A 192 22.60 -6.95 17.59
C PRO A 192 22.99 -7.95 18.69
N SER A 193 22.15 -8.11 19.72
CA SER A 193 22.43 -9.00 20.85
C SER A 193 22.32 -10.48 20.47
N THR A 194 21.42 -10.80 19.55
CA THR A 194 21.18 -12.16 19.05
C THR A 194 21.70 -12.36 17.63
N MET A 195 22.24 -11.29 17.01
CA MET A 195 22.68 -11.23 15.62
C MET A 195 21.58 -11.66 14.64
N GLU A 196 20.33 -11.28 14.90
CA GLU A 196 19.18 -11.66 14.08
C GLU A 196 18.86 -10.60 13.02
N ALA A 197 18.69 -11.05 11.78
CA ALA A 197 18.20 -10.22 10.68
C ALA A 197 16.67 -10.05 10.77
N TRP A 198 16.17 -8.83 10.59
CA TRP A 198 14.72 -8.54 10.62
C TRP A 198 14.00 -8.77 9.28
N ASP A 199 14.69 -9.33 8.28
CA ASP A 199 14.07 -10.02 7.13
C ASP A 199 13.08 -9.22 6.28
N ASN A 200 13.34 -7.93 6.10
CA ASN A 200 12.68 -7.17 5.05
C ASN A 200 13.04 -7.77 3.68
N LYS A 201 12.07 -7.79 2.76
CA LYS A 201 12.19 -8.36 1.41
C LYS A 201 12.13 -7.26 0.36
N TRP A 202 12.97 -7.37 -0.65
CA TRP A 202 13.00 -6.54 -1.85
C TRP A 202 12.89 -7.43 -3.08
N THR A 203 11.73 -7.40 -3.74
CA THR A 203 11.42 -8.22 -4.91
C THR A 203 11.07 -7.35 -6.12
N ALA A 204 11.31 -7.85 -7.33
CA ALA A 204 11.05 -7.13 -8.58
C ALA A 204 11.71 -5.73 -8.68
N PHE A 205 12.84 -5.51 -8.00
CA PHE A 205 13.67 -4.32 -8.17
C PHE A 205 14.52 -4.44 -9.45
N GLY A 206 14.67 -3.35 -10.21
CA GLY A 206 15.61 -3.30 -11.32
C GLY A 206 17.06 -3.53 -10.85
N LEU A 207 17.92 -4.07 -11.73
CA LEU A 207 19.31 -4.42 -11.40
C LEU A 207 20.15 -3.24 -10.86
N ASN A 208 19.76 -2.00 -11.18
CA ASN A 208 20.42 -0.77 -10.76
C ASN A 208 19.61 0.03 -9.72
N ASN A 209 18.49 -0.50 -9.24
CA ASN A 209 17.65 0.20 -8.25
C ASN A 209 18.25 0.04 -6.85
N ASN A 210 18.42 1.17 -6.18
CA ASN A 210 18.90 1.21 -4.81
C ASN A 210 17.81 0.71 -3.86
N ARG A 211 18.04 -0.42 -3.19
CA ARG A 211 17.10 -0.98 -2.19
C ARG A 211 17.09 -0.13 -0.92
N THR A 212 18.24 0.44 -0.58
CA THR A 212 18.35 1.53 0.37
C THR A 212 19.13 2.68 -0.29
N ALA A 213 18.72 3.92 -0.03
CA ALA A 213 19.31 5.11 -0.63
C ALA A 213 19.39 6.25 0.40
N CYS A 214 20.35 7.15 0.20
CA CYS A 214 20.51 8.37 0.98
C CYS A 214 20.88 9.50 0.03
N SER A 215 20.40 10.73 0.29
CA SER A 215 20.76 11.90 -0.52
C SER A 215 22.22 12.35 -0.33
N ILE A 216 22.87 11.90 0.74
CA ILE A 216 24.23 12.30 1.12
C ILE A 216 25.19 11.13 0.97
N VAL A 217 26.35 11.41 0.37
CA VAL A 217 27.40 10.43 0.06
C VAL A 217 28.11 9.90 1.33
N ASN A 218 28.09 10.65 2.44
CA ASN A 218 28.67 10.28 3.74
C ASN A 218 27.83 10.81 4.92
N PRO A 219 26.85 10.06 5.44
CA PRO A 219 26.13 10.50 6.64
C PRO A 219 27.03 10.43 7.88
N PRO A 220 26.78 11.28 8.89
CA PRO A 220 27.57 11.32 10.12
C PRO A 220 27.41 10.07 10.99
N ILE A 221 26.32 9.31 10.85
CA ILE A 221 26.07 8.06 11.57
C ILE A 221 25.53 7.04 10.56
N GLY A 222 26.28 5.95 10.33
CA GLY A 222 25.82 4.82 9.53
C GLY A 222 24.79 3.97 10.27
N VAL A 223 23.86 3.37 9.53
CA VAL A 223 22.88 2.42 10.06
C VAL A 223 23.43 1.01 9.90
N ILE A 224 23.63 0.31 11.00
CA ILE A 224 23.93 -1.13 10.99
C ILE A 224 22.67 -1.86 10.53
N TRP A 225 22.80 -2.70 9.50
CA TRP A 225 21.67 -3.44 8.94
C TRP A 225 21.98 -4.93 8.83
N TYR A 226 21.39 -5.71 9.73
CA TYR A 226 21.48 -7.16 9.72
C TYR A 226 20.57 -7.74 8.63
N HIS A 227 21.12 -8.58 7.76
CA HIS A 227 20.38 -9.20 6.67
C HIS A 227 20.79 -10.65 6.43
N GLN A 228 19.93 -11.42 5.79
CA GLN A 228 20.26 -12.79 5.38
C GLN A 228 21.06 -12.82 4.07
N GLY A 229 21.89 -13.85 3.93
CA GLY A 229 22.61 -14.18 2.68
C GLY A 229 23.92 -13.41 2.45
N THR A 230 24.72 -13.90 1.50
CA THR A 230 26.08 -13.41 1.22
C THR A 230 26.07 -12.13 0.39
N SER A 231 26.71 -11.06 0.88
CA SER A 231 26.76 -9.74 0.25
C SER A 231 28.06 -9.52 -0.54
N GLN A 232 27.96 -9.19 -1.83
CA GLN A 232 29.04 -8.53 -2.59
C GLN A 232 28.44 -7.60 -3.64
N PRO A 233 28.77 -6.28 -3.64
CA PRO A 233 28.39 -5.34 -4.70
C PRO A 233 28.73 -5.88 -6.09
N GLY A 234 27.73 -5.95 -6.97
CA GLY A 234 27.90 -6.43 -8.36
C GLY A 234 27.89 -7.95 -8.58
N SER A 235 27.58 -8.79 -7.59
CA SER A 235 27.43 -10.24 -7.82
C SER A 235 25.97 -10.67 -8.08
N SER A 236 25.78 -11.76 -8.83
CA SER A 236 24.48 -12.41 -9.06
C SER A 236 23.84 -13.04 -7.82
N ASN A 237 24.50 -12.98 -6.65
CA ASN A 237 24.12 -13.66 -5.42
C ASN A 237 23.40 -12.75 -4.40
N TYR A 238 22.88 -11.60 -4.82
CA TYR A 238 22.05 -10.74 -3.97
C TYR A 238 20.74 -11.44 -3.59
N THR A 239 20.64 -11.88 -2.33
CA THR A 239 19.37 -12.39 -1.81
C THR A 239 18.35 -11.26 -1.78
N ILE A 240 17.07 -11.61 -1.85
CA ILE A 240 15.95 -10.66 -1.69
C ILE A 240 15.93 -9.95 -0.32
N PHE A 241 16.84 -10.30 0.60
CA PHE A 241 16.91 -9.75 1.96
C PHE A 241 18.04 -8.72 2.15
N SER A 242 18.93 -8.58 1.17
CA SER A 242 20.05 -7.64 1.30
C SER A 242 19.60 -6.18 1.04
N PRO A 243 20.04 -5.21 1.86
CA PRO A 243 19.60 -3.81 1.74
C PRO A 243 20.23 -3.03 0.58
N PHE A 244 21.21 -3.59 -0.15
CA PHE A 244 21.88 -2.98 -1.32
C PHE A 244 21.92 -1.44 -1.35
N PRO A 245 22.76 -0.80 -0.51
CA PRO A 245 22.80 0.65 -0.39
C PRO A 245 23.43 1.33 -1.60
N SER A 246 22.92 2.50 -1.97
CA SER A 246 23.48 3.36 -3.03
C SER A 246 24.94 3.79 -2.79
N ALA A 247 25.42 3.67 -1.56
CA ALA A 247 26.78 3.94 -1.10
C ALA A 247 27.02 3.19 0.22
N GLY A 248 28.14 2.46 0.33
CA GLY A 248 28.41 1.59 1.47
C GLY A 248 28.64 2.28 2.82
N ASN A 249 28.60 3.62 2.87
CA ASN A 249 28.93 4.39 4.06
C ASN A 249 27.71 4.78 4.91
N PHE A 250 26.48 4.66 4.38
CA PHE A 250 25.25 5.01 5.12
C PHE A 250 24.47 3.82 5.67
N ILE A 251 24.39 2.73 4.92
CA ILE A 251 24.00 1.43 5.48
C ILE A 251 25.27 0.60 5.55
N ILE A 252 25.54 0.05 6.73
CA ILE A 252 26.60 -0.92 6.95
C ILE A 252 25.93 -2.30 7.01
N PRO A 253 25.88 -3.05 5.89
CA PRO A 253 25.23 -4.34 5.85
C PRO A 253 26.05 -5.39 6.60
N TYR A 254 25.42 -6.10 7.53
CA TYR A 254 26.00 -7.24 8.24
C TYR A 254 25.19 -8.50 7.91
N GLN A 255 25.83 -9.45 7.23
CA GLN A 255 25.23 -10.76 7.00
C GLN A 255 25.00 -11.47 8.34
N ASN A 256 23.80 -12.00 8.52
CA ASN A 256 23.43 -12.70 9.74
C ASN A 256 22.29 -13.71 9.57
N SER A 257 22.02 -14.45 10.65
CA SER A 257 21.02 -15.50 10.68
C SER A 257 19.59 -14.97 10.78
N PHE A 258 18.68 -15.78 10.27
CA PHE A 258 17.23 -15.64 10.37
C PHE A 258 16.77 -15.42 11.82
N ALA A 259 15.88 -14.44 12.04
CA ALA A 259 15.30 -14.16 13.36
C ALA A 259 14.20 -15.15 13.81
N GLY A 260 13.89 -16.17 13.02
CA GLY A 260 12.66 -16.96 13.19
C GLY A 260 11.56 -16.49 12.23
N PRO A 261 10.45 -17.25 12.09
CA PRO A 261 9.46 -17.00 11.06
C PRO A 261 8.95 -15.57 11.16
N CYS A 262 9.24 -14.78 10.13
CA CYS A 262 8.30 -13.79 9.68
C CYS A 262 6.99 -14.52 9.40
N SER A 263 6.14 -14.64 10.42
CA SER A 263 4.72 -14.88 10.25
C SER A 263 4.14 -13.62 9.61
N ASN A 264 4.64 -13.27 8.42
CA ASN A 264 3.78 -12.62 7.46
C ASN A 264 2.56 -13.52 7.44
N ASN A 265 1.38 -12.94 7.52
CA ASN A 265 0.35 -13.40 6.61
C ASN A 265 0.97 -13.24 5.23
N GLN A 266 1.79 -14.23 4.85
CA GLN A 266 2.08 -14.47 3.47
C GLN A 266 0.68 -14.65 2.94
N PHE A 267 0.22 -13.67 2.17
CA PHE A 267 -0.42 -14.06 0.94
C PHE A 267 0.49 -15.16 0.39
N THR A 268 -0.04 -16.38 0.37
CA THR A 268 0.13 -17.23 -0.80
C THR A 268 0.11 -16.26 -1.98
N ASN A 269 1.31 -15.88 -2.44
CA ASN A 269 1.60 -15.18 -3.69
C ASN A 269 0.39 -14.37 -4.18
N ASP A 270 0.27 -13.06 -3.94
CA ASP A 270 -0.92 -12.19 -4.19
C ASP A 270 -1.88 -12.63 -5.32
N GLU A 271 -1.34 -13.17 -6.41
CA GLU A 271 -2.06 -13.93 -7.45
C GLU A 271 -2.86 -15.15 -6.93
N THR A 272 -2.29 -16.11 -6.21
CA THR A 272 -3.01 -17.23 -5.56
C THR A 272 -4.04 -16.77 -4.53
N ALA A 273 -3.78 -15.71 -3.76
CA ALA A 273 -4.80 -15.21 -2.83
C ALA A 273 -5.99 -14.58 -3.58
N MET A 274 -5.72 -13.84 -4.67
CA MET A 274 -6.75 -13.33 -5.56
C MET A 274 -7.47 -14.47 -6.28
N GLN A 275 -6.75 -15.46 -6.79
CA GLN A 275 -7.32 -16.67 -7.40
C GLN A 275 -8.22 -17.42 -6.42
N ASN A 276 -7.80 -17.59 -5.17
CA ASN A 276 -8.60 -18.22 -4.12
C ASN A 276 -9.86 -17.41 -3.82
N HIS A 277 -9.76 -16.08 -3.66
CA HIS A 277 -10.94 -15.22 -3.44
C HIS A 277 -11.89 -15.25 -4.65
N VAL A 278 -11.35 -15.22 -5.87
CA VAL A 278 -12.15 -15.37 -7.10
C VAL A 278 -12.86 -16.72 -7.12
N THR A 279 -12.17 -17.80 -6.75
CA THR A 279 -12.78 -19.13 -6.60
C THR A 279 -13.88 -19.11 -5.54
N GLU A 280 -13.65 -18.53 -4.36
CA GLU A 280 -14.66 -18.41 -3.30
C GLU A 280 -15.91 -17.61 -3.75
N VAL A 281 -15.72 -16.54 -4.53
CA VAL A 281 -16.83 -15.76 -5.11
C VAL A 281 -17.62 -16.59 -6.12
N VAL A 282 -16.94 -17.36 -6.97
CA VAL A 282 -17.56 -18.22 -7.99
C VAL A 282 -18.28 -19.42 -7.37
N ASP A 283 -17.71 -19.99 -6.31
CA ASP A 283 -18.26 -21.12 -5.55
C ASP A 283 -19.35 -20.67 -4.55
N GLU A 284 -19.58 -19.36 -4.42
CA GLU A 284 -20.51 -18.73 -3.46
C GLU A 284 -20.17 -19.00 -1.98
N ASP A 285 -18.89 -19.23 -1.67
CA ASP A 285 -18.38 -19.56 -0.33
C ASP A 285 -17.98 -18.33 0.51
N VAL A 286 -18.07 -17.11 -0.07
CA VAL A 286 -17.78 -15.87 0.65
C VAL A 286 -18.85 -15.57 1.71
N ASN A 287 -18.41 -15.37 2.95
CA ASN A 287 -19.28 -15.01 4.06
C ASN A 287 -19.48 -13.49 4.16
N TYR A 288 -20.53 -13.00 3.54
CA TYR A 288 -20.90 -11.58 3.53
C TYR A 288 -21.58 -11.13 4.83
N ASP A 289 -21.40 -9.85 5.19
CA ASP A 289 -22.19 -9.21 6.26
C ASP A 289 -23.67 -9.11 5.80
N PRO A 290 -24.63 -9.61 6.59
CA PRO A 290 -26.05 -9.52 6.25
C PRO A 290 -26.56 -8.08 6.00
N ALA A 291 -25.93 -7.07 6.58
CA ALA A 291 -26.33 -5.67 6.43
C ALA A 291 -25.95 -5.07 5.06
N SER A 292 -24.90 -5.58 4.42
CA SER A 292 -24.37 -5.10 3.13
C SER A 292 -24.30 -6.19 2.06
N PHE A 293 -24.91 -7.36 2.31
CA PHE A 293 -24.85 -8.56 1.48
C PHE A 293 -24.93 -8.30 -0.03
N ASN A 294 -25.99 -7.60 -0.49
CA ASN A 294 -26.21 -7.36 -1.92
C ASN A 294 -25.13 -6.44 -2.54
N GLU A 295 -24.63 -5.48 -1.76
CA GLU A 295 -23.63 -4.52 -2.23
C GLU A 295 -22.24 -5.18 -2.28
N ASP A 296 -21.86 -5.90 -1.23
CA ASP A 296 -20.56 -6.55 -1.14
C ASP A 296 -20.45 -7.72 -2.12
N LYS A 297 -21.51 -8.53 -2.27
CA LYS A 297 -21.58 -9.59 -3.28
C LYS A 297 -21.41 -9.03 -4.69
N TYR A 298 -22.09 -7.94 -5.03
CA TYR A 298 -21.98 -7.32 -6.34
C TYR A 298 -20.56 -6.80 -6.62
N LYS A 299 -19.93 -6.13 -5.65
CA LYS A 299 -18.55 -5.62 -5.79
C LYS A 299 -17.55 -6.75 -6.00
N ASP A 300 -17.70 -7.85 -5.25
CA ASP A 300 -16.85 -9.04 -5.42
C ASP A 300 -17.05 -9.68 -6.79
N GLN A 301 -18.28 -9.75 -7.29
CA GLN A 301 -18.56 -10.25 -8.63
C GLN A 301 -17.93 -9.39 -9.73
N VAL A 302 -17.96 -8.05 -9.58
CA VAL A 302 -17.27 -7.12 -10.49
C VAL A 302 -15.76 -7.39 -10.46
N ALA A 303 -15.15 -7.46 -9.28
CA ALA A 303 -13.71 -7.69 -9.13
C ALA A 303 -13.28 -9.05 -9.70
N ALA A 304 -14.07 -10.10 -9.45
CA ALA A 304 -13.81 -11.43 -9.99
C ALA A 304 -13.91 -11.46 -11.51
N PHE A 305 -14.92 -10.79 -12.08
CA PHE A 305 -15.07 -10.69 -13.53
C PHE A 305 -13.89 -9.97 -14.18
N GLU A 306 -13.47 -8.83 -13.65
CA GLU A 306 -12.33 -8.05 -14.16
C GLU A 306 -11.03 -8.87 -14.10
N TYR A 307 -10.82 -9.60 -13.01
CA TYR A 307 -9.67 -10.48 -12.86
C TYR A 307 -9.67 -11.60 -13.91
N LEU A 308 -10.80 -12.28 -14.12
CA LEU A 308 -10.94 -13.34 -15.12
C LEU A 308 -10.85 -12.82 -16.56
N TYR A 309 -11.24 -11.56 -16.79
CA TYR A 309 -11.07 -10.89 -18.08
C TYR A 309 -9.57 -10.72 -18.41
N ASP A 310 -8.80 -10.17 -17.47
CA ASP A 310 -7.37 -9.88 -17.67
C ASP A 310 -6.47 -11.14 -17.59
N ASN A 311 -6.97 -12.24 -16.99
CA ASN A 311 -6.20 -13.48 -16.76
C ASN A 311 -6.84 -14.72 -17.43
N PRO A 312 -6.82 -14.81 -18.77
CA PRO A 312 -7.47 -15.90 -19.51
C PRO A 312 -6.91 -17.29 -19.17
N GLU A 313 -5.62 -17.38 -18.82
CA GLU A 313 -4.98 -18.64 -18.43
C GLU A 313 -5.61 -19.22 -17.17
N PHE A 314 -5.85 -18.39 -16.14
CA PHE A 314 -6.53 -18.80 -14.91
C PHE A 314 -8.03 -19.04 -15.12
N ARG A 315 -8.70 -18.18 -15.89
CA ARG A 315 -10.12 -18.37 -16.23
C ARG A 315 -10.40 -19.74 -16.83
N ASN A 316 -9.46 -20.27 -17.61
CA ASN A 316 -9.60 -21.55 -18.31
C ASN A 316 -9.13 -22.75 -17.48
N THR A 317 -8.67 -22.58 -16.22
CA THR A 317 -8.26 -23.72 -15.38
C THR A 317 -9.44 -24.49 -14.79
N ASP A 318 -10.61 -23.85 -14.67
CA ASP A 318 -11.82 -24.45 -14.10
C ASP A 318 -13.07 -24.10 -14.93
N SER A 319 -13.94 -25.08 -15.13
CA SER A 319 -15.23 -24.90 -15.81
C SER A 319 -16.17 -23.91 -15.13
N LEU A 320 -16.14 -23.79 -13.80
CA LEU A 320 -16.98 -22.86 -13.04
C LEU A 320 -16.52 -21.42 -13.24
N LEU A 321 -15.19 -21.18 -13.22
CA LEU A 321 -14.61 -19.87 -13.51
C LEU A 321 -14.96 -19.40 -14.93
N LEU A 322 -14.85 -20.29 -15.91
CA LEU A 322 -15.21 -19.99 -17.29
C LEU A 322 -16.73 -19.74 -17.45
N ALA A 323 -17.57 -20.52 -16.77
CA ALA A 323 -19.02 -20.34 -16.80
C ALA A 323 -19.44 -19.00 -16.17
N PHE A 324 -18.89 -18.68 -15.00
CA PHE A 324 -19.08 -17.39 -14.34
C PHE A 324 -18.68 -16.25 -15.27
N TYR A 325 -17.47 -16.29 -15.85
CA TYR A 325 -17.02 -15.26 -16.78
C TYR A 325 -17.97 -15.07 -17.96
N ASN A 326 -18.37 -16.15 -18.64
CA ASN A 326 -19.24 -16.06 -19.82
C ASN A 326 -20.63 -15.51 -19.47
N GLN A 327 -21.16 -15.88 -18.31
CA GLN A 327 -22.44 -15.37 -17.83
C GLN A 327 -22.32 -13.88 -17.51
N THR A 328 -21.37 -13.51 -16.64
CA THR A 328 -21.16 -12.12 -16.22
C THR A 328 -20.75 -11.21 -17.37
N GLN A 329 -20.09 -11.75 -18.42
CA GLN A 329 -19.78 -11.03 -19.66
C GLN A 329 -21.05 -10.58 -20.41
N ALA A 330 -22.11 -11.39 -20.37
CA ALA A 330 -23.39 -11.07 -21.01
C ALA A 330 -24.28 -10.17 -20.15
N ASP A 331 -24.03 -10.14 -18.83
CA ASP A 331 -24.76 -9.32 -17.86
C ASP A 331 -24.20 -7.90 -17.77
N ASN A 332 -24.88 -7.03 -17.01
CA ASN A 332 -24.52 -5.61 -16.89
C ASN A 332 -23.07 -5.38 -16.49
N ILE A 333 -22.49 -6.18 -15.60
CA ILE A 333 -21.08 -6.09 -15.18
C ILE A 333 -20.14 -6.15 -16.40
N GLY A 334 -20.33 -7.15 -17.29
CA GLY A 334 -19.53 -7.31 -18.50
C GLY A 334 -19.75 -6.21 -19.53
N VAL A 335 -20.99 -5.73 -19.65
CA VAL A 335 -21.31 -4.61 -20.56
C VAL A 335 -20.69 -3.31 -20.05
N PHE A 336 -20.72 -3.03 -18.75
CA PHE A 336 -20.03 -1.88 -18.15
C PHE A 336 -18.51 -1.96 -18.37
N ASN A 337 -17.89 -3.12 -18.12
CA ASN A 337 -16.47 -3.31 -18.40
C ASN A 337 -16.13 -3.05 -19.88
N SER A 338 -17.00 -3.45 -20.80
CA SER A 338 -16.83 -3.18 -22.23
C SER A 338 -16.90 -1.68 -22.57
N VAL A 339 -17.82 -0.93 -21.93
CA VAL A 339 -17.87 0.54 -22.05
C VAL A 339 -16.56 1.16 -21.57
N ASP A 340 -16.03 0.69 -20.44
CA ASP A 340 -14.75 1.16 -19.91
C ASP A 340 -13.58 0.91 -20.87
N LYS A 341 -13.48 -0.27 -21.49
CA LYS A 341 -12.44 -0.58 -22.48
C LYS A 341 -12.57 0.26 -23.77
N LEU A 342 -13.80 0.54 -24.22
CA LEU A 342 -14.05 1.42 -25.37
C LEU A 342 -13.63 2.87 -25.06
N ASN A 343 -13.97 3.37 -23.86
CA ASN A 343 -13.53 4.68 -23.39
C ASN A 343 -12.00 4.79 -23.29
N GLN A 344 -11.34 3.74 -22.78
CA GLN A 344 -9.88 3.67 -22.72
C GLN A 344 -9.22 3.65 -24.11
N SER A 345 -9.89 3.07 -25.10
CA SER A 345 -9.41 2.98 -26.48
C SER A 345 -9.75 4.20 -27.33
N GLY A 346 -10.43 5.20 -26.76
CA GLY A 346 -10.86 6.42 -27.46
C GLY A 346 -12.09 6.24 -28.35
N GLU A 347 -12.80 5.11 -28.25
CA GLU A 347 -13.99 4.78 -29.03
C GLU A 347 -15.28 5.32 -28.40
N TYR A 348 -15.31 6.62 -28.07
CA TYR A 348 -16.36 7.23 -27.25
C TYR A 348 -17.78 7.08 -27.82
N ILE A 349 -17.94 7.13 -29.15
CA ILE A 349 -19.27 6.97 -29.80
C ILE A 349 -19.81 5.55 -29.57
N ASN A 350 -18.95 4.55 -29.70
CA ASN A 350 -19.30 3.14 -29.45
C ASN A 350 -19.57 2.93 -27.96
N ALA A 351 -18.74 3.51 -27.08
CA ALA A 351 -18.93 3.46 -25.63
C ALA A 351 -20.30 4.02 -25.20
N ILE A 352 -20.67 5.21 -25.68
CA ILE A 352 -21.98 5.83 -25.39
C ILE A 352 -23.13 4.98 -25.95
N SER A 353 -22.98 4.41 -27.15
CA SER A 353 -24.00 3.54 -27.74
C SER A 353 -24.25 2.29 -26.89
N VAL A 354 -23.19 1.65 -26.41
CA VAL A 354 -23.28 0.47 -25.54
C VAL A 354 -23.86 0.85 -24.18
N LEU A 355 -23.38 1.93 -23.57
CA LEU A 355 -23.85 2.43 -22.27
C LEU A 355 -25.35 2.73 -22.27
N ASN A 356 -25.86 3.36 -23.34
CA ASN A 356 -27.28 3.66 -23.46
C ASN A 356 -28.16 2.40 -23.49
N GLY A 357 -27.63 1.27 -23.98
CA GLY A 357 -28.30 -0.02 -24.02
C GLY A 357 -28.42 -0.73 -22.66
N ILE A 358 -27.68 -0.29 -21.64
CA ILE A 358 -27.70 -0.93 -20.32
C ILE A 358 -28.98 -0.60 -19.57
N SER A 359 -29.74 -1.60 -19.14
CA SER A 359 -30.87 -1.43 -18.21
C SER A 359 -30.36 -1.64 -16.79
N VAL A 360 -30.32 -0.59 -15.97
CA VAL A 360 -29.77 -0.66 -14.61
C VAL A 360 -30.69 -1.45 -13.67
N GLU A 361 -30.11 -2.33 -12.85
CA GLU A 361 -30.82 -3.24 -11.96
C GLU A 361 -30.61 -2.90 -10.48
N ASN A 362 -29.57 -2.12 -10.17
CA ASN A 362 -29.28 -1.69 -8.80
C ASN A 362 -28.67 -0.28 -8.76
N LEU A 363 -28.52 0.26 -7.54
CA LEU A 363 -28.00 1.61 -7.33
C LEU A 363 -26.54 1.76 -7.80
N MET A 364 -25.70 0.72 -7.66
CA MET A 364 -24.31 0.78 -8.11
C MET A 364 -24.24 0.93 -9.64
N GLU A 365 -25.06 0.19 -10.38
CA GLU A 365 -25.18 0.30 -11.82
C GLU A 365 -25.75 1.65 -12.26
N GLN A 366 -26.72 2.19 -11.52
CA GLN A 366 -27.24 3.53 -11.76
C GLN A 366 -26.13 4.58 -11.64
N TYR A 367 -25.30 4.48 -10.60
CA TYR A 367 -24.14 5.36 -10.43
C TYR A 367 -23.10 5.15 -11.52
N GLN A 368 -22.76 3.90 -11.85
CA GLN A 368 -21.78 3.56 -12.87
C GLN A 368 -22.21 4.09 -14.25
N LYS A 369 -23.49 3.93 -14.59
CA LYS A 369 -24.06 4.47 -15.83
C LYS A 369 -24.00 5.99 -15.90
N TYR A 370 -24.27 6.68 -14.78
CA TYR A 370 -24.14 8.13 -14.70
C TYR A 370 -22.69 8.61 -14.83
N THR A 371 -21.72 7.85 -14.31
CA THR A 371 -20.29 8.24 -14.39
C THR A 371 -19.65 7.98 -15.75
N LEU A 372 -20.15 7.01 -16.52
CA LEU A 372 -19.57 6.62 -17.81
C LEU A 372 -20.20 7.33 -19.01
N GLY A 373 -21.33 7.99 -18.81
CA GLY A 373 -22.05 8.77 -19.84
C GLY A 373 -21.72 10.24 -19.74
#